data_AF-A0A9P8JHE9-F1
#
_entry.id   AF-A0A9P8JHE9-F1
#
_cell.length_a   1.000
_cell.length_b   1.000
_cell.length_c   1.000
_cell.angle_alpha   90.00
_cell.angle_beta   90.00
_cell.angle_gamma   90.00
#
_symmetry.space_group_name_H-M   'P 1'
#
loop_
_entity.id
_entity.type
_entity.pdbx_description
1 polymer ?
#
loop_
_entity_poly.entity_id
_entity_poly.type
_entity_poly.pdbx_seq_one_letter_code
_entity_poly.pdbx_strand_id
1 'polypeptide(L)'
;MLIYKDVITGDEMISDSYDLKLVDGVVYEADCARITVGGDNIDIGANPSAEDGGDEGADDQTSSVIDVVHSFRLNETSFDKKSYLGHLKQYMKKVK
;
A
#
# COMPACT_ATOMS: atom_id res chain seq x y z
N MET A 1 -0.36 19.35 0.50
CA MET A 1 -0.75 17.97 0.19
C MET A 1 -2.22 17.80 0.51
N LEU A 2 -3.04 17.62 -0.52
CA LEU A 2 -4.41 17.20 -0.47
C LEU A 2 -4.45 15.67 -0.33
N ILE A 3 -5.31 15.17 0.54
CA ILE A 3 -5.51 13.73 0.76
C ILE A 3 -6.93 13.39 0.29
N TYR A 4 -7.03 12.43 -0.62
CA TYR A 4 -8.28 11.93 -1.14
C TYR A 4 -8.77 10.78 -0.26
N LYS A 5 -9.97 10.95 0.27
CA LYS A 5 -10.60 10.01 1.20
C LYS A 5 -11.76 9.30 0.55
N ASP A 6 -11.94 8.02 0.90
CA ASP A 6 -13.13 7.28 0.50
C ASP A 6 -14.37 7.90 1.16
N VAL A 7 -15.43 8.11 0.38
CA VAL A 7 -16.66 8.75 0.87
C VAL A 7 -17.47 7.84 1.81
N ILE A 8 -17.26 6.53 1.76
CA ILE A 8 -18.03 5.55 2.54
C ILE A 8 -17.38 5.30 3.90
N THR A 9 -16.06 5.08 3.94
CA THR A 9 -15.33 4.76 5.18
C THR A 9 -14.60 5.96 5.78
N GLY A 10 -14.25 6.97 4.97
CA GLY A 10 -13.40 8.08 5.38
C GLY A 10 -11.90 7.77 5.39
N ASP A 11 -11.50 6.56 4.96
CA ASP A 11 -10.10 6.17 4.87
C ASP A 11 -9.34 6.94 3.80
N GLU A 12 -8.04 7.13 4.05
CA GLU A 12 -7.13 7.84 3.17
C GLU A 12 -6.64 6.90 2.06
N MET A 13 -7.02 7.21 0.81
CA MET A 13 -6.76 6.31 -0.32
C MET A 13 -5.51 6.70 -1.11
N ILE A 14 -5.32 8.00 -1.34
CA ILE A 14 -4.21 8.56 -2.12
C ILE A 14 -4.06 10.07 -1.84
N SER A 15 -2.98 10.71 -2.31
CA SER A 15 -2.77 12.16 -2.20
C SER A 15 -2.44 12.81 -3.55
N ASP A 16 -2.48 14.15 -3.60
CA ASP A 16 -2.05 14.94 -4.79
C ASP A 16 -0.53 14.93 -5.02
N SER A 17 0.24 14.22 -4.19
CA SER A 17 1.66 13.99 -4.43
C SER A 17 1.91 13.01 -5.59
N TYR A 18 0.88 12.28 -6.03
CA TYR A 18 0.91 11.36 -7.16
C TYR A 18 0.37 12.04 -8.43
N ASP A 19 0.84 11.60 -9.61
CA ASP A 19 0.33 12.09 -10.90
C ASP A 19 -1.05 11.49 -11.19
N LEU A 20 -2.11 12.17 -10.72
CA LEU A 20 -3.49 11.72 -10.87
C LEU A 20 -4.13 12.24 -12.16
N LYS A 21 -4.49 11.33 -13.06
CA LYS A 21 -5.17 11.62 -14.32
C LYS A 21 -6.64 11.24 -14.23
N LEU A 22 -7.54 12.21 -14.40
CA LEU A 22 -8.97 11.95 -14.48
C LEU A 22 -9.30 11.35 -15.85
N VAL A 23 -9.79 10.12 -15.86
CA VAL A 23 -10.21 9.40 -17.06
C VAL A 23 -11.74 9.34 -17.12
N ASP A 24 -12.29 9.74 -18.27
CA ASP A 24 -13.73 9.76 -18.57
C ASP A 24 -14.61 10.48 -17.53
N GLY A 25 -14.01 11.34 -16.70
CA GLY A 25 -14.70 12.04 -15.62
C GLY A 25 -15.19 11.13 -14.47
N VAL A 26 -14.74 9.87 -14.42
CA VAL A 26 -15.28 8.86 -13.48
C VAL A 26 -14.22 8.22 -12.58
N VAL A 27 -12.97 8.10 -13.04
CA VAL A 27 -11.89 7.44 -12.28
C VAL A 27 -10.59 8.24 -12.38
N TYR A 28 -9.78 8.18 -11.32
CA TYR A 28 -8.41 8.69 -11.35
C TYR A 28 -7.44 7.54 -11.55
N GLU A 29 -6.57 7.67 -12.54
CA GLU A 29 -5.40 6.82 -12.74
C GLU A 29 -4.18 7.46 -12.06
N ALA A 30 -3.39 6.67 -11.34
CA ALA A 30 -2.18 7.14 -10.66
C ALA A 30 -0.96 6.36 -11.17
N ASP A 31 0.08 7.07 -11.61
CA ASP A 31 1.36 6.45 -11.93
C ASP A 31 2.06 6.04 -10.62
N CYS A 32 2.45 4.76 -10.52
CA CYS A 32 3.03 4.18 -9.32
C CYS A 32 4.39 3.57 -9.63
N ALA A 33 5.30 3.62 -8.66
CA ALA A 33 6.65 3.06 -8.79
C ALA A 33 6.83 1.84 -7.90
N ARG A 34 7.68 0.90 -8.32
CA ARG A 34 8.20 -0.12 -7.41
C ARG A 34 9.36 0.48 -6.61
N ILE A 35 9.24 0.43 -5.29
CA ILE A 35 10.28 0.84 -4.36
C ILE A 35 10.80 -0.39 -3.61
N THR A 36 12.05 -0.32 -3.16
CA THR A 36 12.61 -1.31 -2.24
C THR A 36 12.40 -0.79 -0.82
N VAL A 37 11.71 -1.57 0.00
CA VAL A 37 11.43 -1.28 1.40
C VAL A 37 12.13 -2.32 2.26
N GLY A 38 12.85 -1.85 3.28
CA GLY A 38 13.74 -2.66 4.11
C GLY A 38 15.21 -2.45 3.74
N GLY A 39 16.12 -2.96 4.57
CA GLY A 39 17.56 -2.74 4.43
C GLY A 39 18.13 -1.56 5.23
N ASP A 40 17.28 -0.75 5.87
CA ASP A 40 17.73 0.13 6.95
C ASP A 40 17.98 -0.75 8.18
N ASN A 41 19.26 -1.00 8.47
CA ASN A 41 19.69 -1.39 9.81
C ASN A 41 19.30 -0.24 10.75
N ILE A 42 18.04 -0.20 11.19
CA ILE A 42 17.68 0.61 12.34
C ILE A 42 18.37 -0.08 13.51
N ASP A 43 19.56 0.42 13.83
CA ASP A 43 20.31 0.14 15.05
C ASP A 43 19.47 0.63 16.24
N ILE A 44 18.37 -0.08 16.54
CA ILE A 44 17.61 0.07 17.78
C ILE A 44 18.44 -0.61 18.87
N GLY A 45 19.55 0.05 19.20
CA GLY A 45 20.34 -0.18 20.40
C GLY A 45 20.95 -1.57 20.48
N ALA A 46 22.23 -1.65 20.12
CA ALA A 46 23.22 -2.50 20.78
C ALA A 46 22.72 -3.10 22.11
N ASN A 47 22.25 -4.35 22.06
CA ASN A 47 22.09 -5.18 23.24
C ASN A 47 23.43 -5.91 23.43
N PRO A 48 24.30 -5.50 24.36
CA PRO A 48 25.69 -5.98 24.45
C PRO A 48 25.81 -7.37 25.09
N SER A 49 24.82 -8.25 24.91
CA SER A 49 24.75 -9.53 25.63
C SER A 49 24.25 -10.67 24.72
N ALA A 50 25.00 -10.94 23.66
CA ALA A 50 24.91 -12.20 22.92
C ALA A 50 26.24 -12.45 22.19
N GLU A 51 27.29 -12.72 22.97
CA GLU A 51 28.43 -13.47 22.45
C GLU A 51 27.99 -14.92 22.24
N ASP A 52 28.36 -15.48 21.08
CA ASP A 52 28.40 -16.90 20.69
C ASP A 52 27.33 -17.39 19.67
N GLY A 53 27.79 -17.58 18.43
CA GLY A 53 27.35 -18.67 17.56
C GLY A 53 26.56 -18.32 16.30
N GLY A 54 27.24 -18.36 15.14
CA GLY A 54 26.64 -18.81 13.88
C GLY A 54 26.48 -17.77 12.78
N ASP A 55 27.51 -17.64 11.95
CA ASP A 55 27.44 -17.18 10.56
C ASP A 55 26.55 -18.16 9.75
N GLU A 56 25.31 -17.77 9.43
CA GLU A 56 24.50 -18.36 8.35
C GLU A 56 23.33 -17.42 7.98
N GLY A 57 23.55 -16.53 7.00
CA GLY A 57 22.49 -16.04 6.09
C GLY A 57 21.68 -14.80 6.52
N ALA A 58 22.29 -13.61 6.50
CA ALA A 58 21.54 -12.35 6.38
C ALA A 58 21.03 -12.16 4.93
N ASP A 59 20.14 -13.04 4.49
CA ASP A 59 19.50 -12.93 3.18
C ASP A 59 18.35 -11.90 3.25
N ASP A 60 18.58 -10.76 2.63
CA ASP A 60 17.57 -9.96 1.94
C ASP A 60 16.29 -9.61 2.75
N GLN A 61 16.42 -8.74 3.77
CA GLN A 61 15.25 -8.04 4.34
C GLN A 61 14.73 -6.90 3.44
N THR A 62 14.99 -6.96 2.13
CA THR A 62 14.57 -5.96 1.16
C THR A 62 13.40 -6.48 0.34
N SER A 63 12.24 -5.83 0.46
CA SER A 63 11.04 -6.19 -0.29
C SER A 63 10.71 -5.15 -1.34
N SER A 64 10.48 -5.57 -2.59
CA SER A 64 10.03 -4.66 -3.65
C SER A 64 8.52 -4.52 -3.62
N VAL A 65 8.03 -3.35 -3.21
CA VAL A 65 6.60 -3.03 -3.05
C VAL A 65 6.21 -1.83 -3.91
N ILE A 66 4.91 -1.67 -4.16
CA ILE A 66 4.38 -0.48 -4.84
C ILE A 66 4.34 0.67 -3.84
N ASP A 67 4.88 1.82 -4.23
CA ASP A 67 5.03 2.99 -3.36
C ASP A 67 3.71 3.50 -2.78
N VAL A 68 2.65 3.59 -3.59
CA VAL A 68 1.32 4.01 -3.12
C VAL A 68 0.74 3.00 -2.13
N VAL A 69 0.89 1.70 -2.41
CA VAL A 69 0.38 0.63 -1.55
C VAL A 69 1.10 0.67 -0.19
N HIS A 70 2.40 0.89 -0.20
CA HIS A 70 3.20 0.99 1.02
C HIS A 70 2.88 2.27 1.81
N SER A 71 2.80 3.42 1.14
CA SER A 71 2.60 4.73 1.79
C SER A 71 1.23 4.87 2.44
N PHE A 72 0.18 4.36 1.80
CA PHE A 72 -1.21 4.39 2.32
C PHE A 72 -1.61 3.10 3.03
N ARG A 73 -0.69 2.14 3.22
CA ARG A 73 -0.93 0.85 3.88
C ARG A 73 -2.14 0.11 3.29
N LEU A 74 -2.27 0.15 1.97
CA LEU A 74 -3.37 -0.48 1.26
C LEU A 74 -3.24 -2.00 1.39
N ASN A 75 -4.37 -2.66 1.62
CA ASN A 75 -4.43 -4.12 1.74
C ASN A 75 -5.00 -4.72 0.46
N GLU A 76 -4.29 -5.67 -0.13
CA GLU A 76 -4.78 -6.40 -1.29
C GLU A 76 -6.02 -7.23 -0.90
N THR A 77 -7.00 -7.24 -1.79
CA THR A 77 -8.23 -8.03 -1.63
C THR A 77 -8.51 -8.81 -2.90
N SER A 78 -9.25 -9.92 -2.76
CA SER A 78 -9.48 -10.86 -3.86
C SER A 78 -10.97 -11.12 -4.04
N PHE A 79 -11.41 -11.14 -5.29
CA PHE A 79 -12.79 -11.42 -5.67
C PHE A 79 -12.87 -12.49 -6.78
N ASP A 80 -13.91 -13.31 -6.73
CA ASP A 80 -14.40 -14.05 -7.90
C ASP A 80 -15.33 -13.13 -8.72
N LYS A 81 -15.55 -13.46 -9.99
CA LYS A 81 -16.44 -12.71 -10.89
C LYS A 81 -17.82 -12.45 -10.27
N LYS A 82 -18.41 -13.43 -9.57
CA LYS A 82 -19.74 -13.28 -8.96
C LYS A 82 -19.71 -12.37 -7.74
N SER A 83 -18.69 -12.49 -6.88
CA SER A 83 -18.57 -11.65 -5.68
C SER A 83 -18.23 -10.21 -6.02
N TYR A 84 -17.38 -9.98 -7.03
CA TYR A 84 -17.05 -8.64 -7.53
C TYR A 84 -18.29 -7.89 -8.01
N LEU A 85 -19.13 -8.54 -8.85
CA LEU A 85 -20.35 -7.92 -9.36
C LEU A 85 -21.36 -7.62 -8.25
N GLY A 86 -21.42 -8.46 -7.22
CA GLY A 86 -22.22 -8.21 -6.02
C GLY A 86 -21.71 -7.00 -5.23
N HIS A 87 -20.40 -6.92 -5.00
CA HIS A 87 -19.76 -5.82 -4.29
C HIS A 87 -19.96 -4.49 -5.01
N LEU A 88 -19.70 -4.43 -6.31
CA LEU A 88 -19.86 -3.21 -7.12
C LEU A 88 -21.29 -2.66 -7.08
N LYS A 89 -22.30 -3.53 -7.16
CA LYS A 89 -23.71 -3.11 -7.04
C LYS A 89 -24.03 -2.50 -5.68
N GLN A 90 -23.44 -3.01 -4.61
CA GLN A 90 -23.64 -2.44 -3.26
C GLN A 90 -22.88 -1.13 -3.10
N TYR A 91 -21.65 -1.06 -3.62
CA TYR A 91 -20.84 0.16 -3.64
C TYR A 91 -21.57 1.31 -4.35
N MET A 92 -22.06 1.08 -5.57
CA MET A 92 -22.82 2.08 -6.35
C MET A 92 -24.09 2.58 -5.65
N LYS A 93 -24.69 1.78 -4.77
CA LYS A 93 -25.85 2.21 -3.97
C LYS A 93 -25.46 3.12 -2.80
N LYS A 94 -24.23 2.98 -2.28
CA LYS A 94 -23.72 3.78 -1.16
C LYS A 94 -23.12 5.12 -1.60
N VAL A 95 -22.56 5.18 -2.80
CA VAL A 95 -21.96 6.41 -3.37
C VAL A 95 -23.02 7.39 -3.89
N LYS A 96 -24.24 6.91 -4.16
CA LYS A 96 -25.35 7.70 -4.70
C LYS A 96 -26.00 8.58 -3.63
#